data_AF-A0A920HSA3-F1
#
_entry.id   AF-A0A920HSA3-F1
#
_cell.length_a   1.000
_cell.length_b   1.000
_cell.length_c   1.000
_cell.angle_alpha   90.00
_cell.angle_beta   90.00
_cell.angle_gamma   90.00
#
_symmetry.space_group_name_H-M   'P 1'
#
loop_
_entity.id
_entity.type
_entity.pdbx_description
1 polymer ?
#
loop_
_entity_poly.entity_id
_entity_poly.type
_entity_poly.pdbx_seq_one_letter_code
_entity_poly.pdbx_strand_id
1 'polypeptide(L)'
;MVSFWNKGVPTLDYGNNIRQVALDEGLETAFSFPGFVPAYIRPLFCKGIGPFRWCALSGDPEDIYKTDAKVKELIPDDKHLHKWLDMAQGKNKVSRFTSKNLLGRSRPER
;
A
#
# COMPACT_ATOMS: atom_id res chain seq x y z
N MET A 1 20.71 10.91 2.32
CA MET A 1 19.99 9.96 1.44
C MET A 1 20.77 9.68 0.15
N VAL A 2 21.18 10.71 -0.60
CA VAL A 2 22.00 10.57 -1.83
C VAL A 2 23.26 9.71 -1.60
N SER A 3 24.00 9.91 -0.50
CA SER A 3 25.17 9.06 -0.20
C SER A 3 24.85 7.56 -0.05
N PHE A 4 23.69 7.21 0.52
CA PHE A 4 23.26 5.82 0.65
C PHE A 4 22.87 5.24 -0.71
N TRP A 5 22.15 6.02 -1.52
CA TRP A 5 21.86 5.67 -2.90
C TRP A 5 23.13 5.37 -3.71
N ASN A 6 24.13 6.24 -3.61
CA ASN A 6 25.42 6.07 -4.30
C ASN A 6 26.22 4.87 -3.77
N LYS A 7 25.95 4.42 -2.54
CA LYS A 7 26.51 3.19 -1.96
C LYS A 7 25.69 1.93 -2.31
N GLY A 8 24.69 2.04 -3.17
CA GLY A 8 23.84 0.92 -3.60
C GLY A 8 22.73 0.55 -2.61
N VAL A 9 22.48 1.36 -1.58
CA VAL A 9 21.37 1.12 -0.64
C VAL A 9 20.06 1.59 -1.27
N PRO A 10 19.02 0.72 -1.37
CA PRO A 10 17.72 1.10 -1.89
C PRO A 10 17.15 2.30 -1.13
N THR A 11 17.06 3.43 -1.81
CA THR A 11 16.64 4.72 -1.26
C THR A 11 15.52 5.26 -2.14
N LEU A 12 14.47 5.81 -1.51
CA LEU A 12 13.30 6.34 -2.20
C LEU A 12 12.70 7.52 -1.43
N ASP A 13 12.00 8.39 -2.14
CA ASP A 13 11.16 9.44 -1.57
C ASP A 13 9.72 8.94 -1.37
N TYR A 14 9.17 9.17 -0.18
CA TYR A 14 7.84 8.69 0.21
C TYR A 14 6.76 9.78 0.11
N GLY A 15 6.80 10.59 -0.95
CA GLY A 15 5.73 11.52 -1.31
C GLY A 15 5.55 12.71 -0.36
N ASN A 16 6.57 13.05 0.43
CA ASN A 16 6.56 14.21 1.31
C ASN A 16 7.28 15.44 0.72
N ASN A 17 7.69 15.37 -0.55
CA ASN A 17 8.34 16.44 -1.31
C ASN A 17 9.74 16.86 -0.80
N ILE A 18 10.41 16.03 0.01
CA ILE A 18 11.72 16.36 0.59
C ILE A 18 12.81 16.63 -0.46
N ARG A 19 12.76 15.95 -1.62
CA ARG A 19 13.74 16.16 -2.71
C ARG A 19 13.62 17.53 -3.35
N GLN A 20 12.40 18.06 -3.48
CA GLN A 20 12.20 19.40 -4.03
C GLN A 20 12.79 20.45 -3.09
N VAL A 21 12.49 20.37 -1.79
CA VAL A 21 13.06 21.29 -0.79
C VAL A 21 14.59 21.25 -0.80
N ALA A 22 15.18 20.05 -0.89
CA ALA A 22 16.64 19.93 -0.98
C ALA A 22 17.22 20.55 -2.26
N LEU A 23 16.52 20.44 -3.40
CA LEU A 23 16.92 21.08 -4.65
C LEU A 23 16.86 22.61 -4.53
N ASP A 24 15.78 23.13 -3.94
CA ASP A 24 15.56 24.57 -3.76
C ASP A 24 16.65 25.19 -2.86
N GLU A 25 17.17 24.42 -1.88
CA GLU A 25 18.29 24.79 -1.00
C GLU A 25 19.68 24.51 -1.64
N GLY A 26 19.73 24.16 -2.94
CA GLY A 26 20.98 24.05 -3.70
C GLY A 26 21.59 22.66 -3.82
N LEU A 27 20.92 21.59 -3.36
CA LEU A 27 21.38 20.22 -3.59
C LEU A 27 20.97 19.74 -5.00
N GLU A 28 21.82 19.99 -5.99
CA GLU A 28 21.58 19.60 -7.40
C GLU A 28 21.30 18.10 -7.61
N THR A 29 21.84 17.25 -6.72
CA THR A 29 21.67 15.79 -6.77
C THR A 29 20.46 15.29 -5.95
N ALA A 30 19.57 16.18 -5.51
CA ALA A 30 18.42 15.79 -4.69
C ALA A 30 17.51 14.75 -5.36
N PHE A 31 17.44 14.74 -6.70
CA PHE A 31 16.64 13.80 -7.49
C PHE A 31 17.38 12.54 -7.95
N SER A 32 18.59 12.27 -7.44
CA SER A 32 19.35 11.06 -7.81
C SER A 32 18.66 9.74 -7.47
N PHE A 33 17.73 9.74 -6.51
CA PHE A 33 16.93 8.57 -6.14
C PHE A 33 15.43 8.77 -6.44
N PRO A 34 14.70 7.70 -6.78
CA PRO A 34 13.33 7.81 -7.29
C PRO A 34 12.29 8.08 -6.19
N GLY A 35 11.10 8.51 -6.60
CA GLY A 35 9.92 8.49 -5.74
C GLY A 35 9.32 7.08 -5.64
N PHE A 36 8.60 6.78 -4.56
CA PHE A 36 8.01 5.46 -4.33
C PHE A 36 6.96 5.09 -5.40
N VAL A 37 6.19 6.07 -5.90
CA VAL A 37 5.16 5.83 -6.92
C VAL A 37 5.76 5.31 -8.22
N PRO A 38 6.66 6.03 -8.92
CA PRO A 38 7.24 5.53 -10.16
C PRO A 38 8.07 4.25 -9.96
N ALA A 39 8.73 4.08 -8.81
CA ALA A 39 9.58 2.91 -8.55
C ALA A 39 8.79 1.62 -8.25
N TYR A 40 7.70 1.70 -7.47
CA TYR A 40 7.03 0.51 -6.94
C TYR A 40 5.52 0.45 -7.20
N ILE A 41 4.83 1.59 -7.18
CA ILE A 41 3.35 1.60 -7.19
C ILE A 41 2.78 1.71 -8.62
N ARG A 42 3.43 2.44 -9.52
CA ARG A 42 2.95 2.63 -10.90
C ARG A 42 2.73 1.30 -11.64
N PRO A 43 3.62 0.29 -11.53
CA PRO A 43 3.35 -1.02 -12.13
C PRO A 43 2.11 -1.73 -11.56
N LEU A 44 1.75 -1.46 -10.30
CA LEU A 44 0.52 -1.97 -9.67
C LEU A 44 -0.71 -1.25 -10.23
N PHE A 45 -0.66 0.08 -10.30
CA PHE A 45 -1.76 0.88 -10.88
C PHE A 45 -2.06 0.52 -12.33
N CYS A 46 -1.05 0.25 -13.15
CA CYS A 46 -1.26 -0.21 -14.54
C CYS A 46 -2.00 -1.54 -14.65
N LYS A 47 -2.04 -2.34 -13.57
CA LYS A 47 -2.80 -3.60 -13.48
C LYS A 47 -4.16 -3.41 -12.76
N GLY A 48 -4.59 -2.17 -12.56
CA GLY A 48 -5.78 -1.86 -11.77
C GLY A 48 -5.63 -2.19 -10.28
N ILE A 49 -4.40 -2.40 -9.79
CA ILE A 49 -4.15 -2.71 -8.38
C ILE A 49 -3.96 -1.40 -7.62
N GLY A 50 -4.88 -1.11 -6.70
CA GLY A 50 -4.81 0.09 -5.87
C GLY A 50 -5.32 -0.15 -4.45
N PRO A 51 -5.20 0.86 -3.57
CA PRO A 51 -5.75 0.79 -2.23
C PRO A 51 -7.29 0.77 -2.30
N PHE A 52 -7.87 -0.39 -2.04
CA PHE A 52 -9.29 -0.64 -1.91
C PHE A 52 -9.68 -0.67 -0.43
N ARG A 53 -10.74 0.04 -0.03
CA ARG A 53 -11.22 0.07 1.36
C ARG A 53 -12.71 -0.21 1.42
N TRP A 54 -13.13 -0.95 2.45
CA TRP A 54 -14.53 -1.04 2.86
C TRP A 54 -14.68 -0.82 4.37
N CYS A 55 -15.89 -0.52 4.80
CA CYS A 55 -16.26 -0.36 6.20
C CYS A 55 -17.55 -1.13 6.52
N ALA A 56 -17.64 -1.65 7.74
CA ALA A 56 -18.86 -2.25 8.29
C ALA A 56 -19.69 -1.16 8.97
N LEU A 57 -20.81 -0.77 8.34
CA LEU A 57 -21.68 0.28 8.87
C LEU A 57 -22.43 -0.14 10.15
N SER A 58 -22.53 -1.46 10.40
CA SER A 58 -23.04 -2.04 11.65
C SER A 58 -22.18 -1.69 12.86
N GLY A 59 -20.89 -1.37 12.66
CA GLY A 59 -19.91 -1.21 13.73
C GLY A 59 -19.43 -2.53 14.33
N ASP A 60 -20.02 -3.67 13.94
CA ASP A 60 -19.64 -5.00 14.43
C ASP A 60 -18.33 -5.47 13.77
N PRO A 61 -17.26 -5.77 14.54
CA PRO A 61 -16.04 -6.36 14.02
C PRO A 61 -16.25 -7.67 13.25
N GLU A 62 -17.26 -8.46 13.59
CA GLU A 62 -17.54 -9.74 12.93
C GLU A 62 -17.85 -9.59 11.44
N ASP A 63 -18.43 -8.46 11.03
CA ASP A 63 -18.71 -8.20 9.62
C ASP A 63 -17.42 -7.99 8.81
N ILE A 64 -16.35 -7.49 9.45
CA ILE A 64 -15.03 -7.44 8.82
C ILE A 64 -14.44 -8.85 8.70
N TYR A 65 -14.61 -9.72 9.69
CA TYR A 65 -14.11 -11.11 9.58
C TYR A 65 -14.86 -11.91 8.52
N LYS A 66 -16.17 -11.74 8.39
CA LYS A 66 -16.97 -12.35 7.31
C LYS A 66 -16.50 -11.88 5.94
N THR A 67 -16.25 -10.57 5.78
CA THR A 67 -15.73 -10.04 4.51
C THR A 67 -14.30 -10.53 4.23
N ASP A 68 -13.46 -10.70 5.24
CA ASP A 68 -12.12 -11.29 5.09
C ASP A 68 -12.17 -12.73 4.59
N ALA A 69 -13.03 -13.56 5.18
CA ALA A 69 -13.24 -14.93 4.71
C ALA A 69 -13.73 -14.93 3.25
N LYS A 70 -14.68 -14.03 2.92
CA LYS A 70 -15.20 -13.94 1.55
C LYS A 70 -14.15 -13.53 0.52
N VAL A 71 -13.25 -12.61 0.88
CA VAL A 71 -12.14 -12.20 0.03
C VAL A 71 -11.19 -13.37 -0.24
N LYS A 72 -10.89 -14.19 0.78
CA LYS A 72 -10.06 -15.40 0.61
C LYS A 72 -10.69 -16.43 -0.32
N GLU A 73 -12.01 -16.63 -0.21
CA GLU A 73 -12.77 -17.52 -1.11
C GLU A 73 -12.74 -17.03 -2.56
N LEU A 74 -12.89 -15.73 -2.79
CA LEU A 74 -12.96 -15.13 -4.13
C LEU A 74 -11.60 -15.04 -4.82
N ILE A 75 -10.51 -14.98 -4.07
CA ILE A 75 -9.14 -14.85 -4.58
C ILE A 75 -8.25 -15.89 -3.90
N PRO A 76 -8.45 -17.19 -4.19
CA PRO A 76 -7.76 -18.26 -3.46
C PRO A 76 -6.26 -18.33 -3.76
N ASP A 77 -5.84 -17.89 -4.95
CA ASP A 77 -4.46 -18.06 -5.43
C ASP A 77 -3.48 -16.98 -4.95
N ASP A 78 -3.96 -15.91 -4.31
CA ASP A 78 -3.13 -14.80 -3.84
C ASP A 78 -2.65 -15.03 -2.39
N LYS A 79 -1.54 -15.77 -2.26
CA LYS A 79 -0.90 -16.04 -0.97
C LYS A 79 -0.50 -14.77 -0.21
N HIS A 80 -0.13 -13.71 -0.93
CA HIS A 80 0.27 -12.46 -0.29
C HIS A 80 -0.95 -11.76 0.33
N LEU A 81 -2.07 -11.73 -0.40
CA LEU A 81 -3.35 -11.23 0.09
C LEU A 81 -3.78 -11.98 1.36
N HIS A 82 -3.75 -13.30 1.35
CA HIS A 82 -4.19 -14.12 2.49
C HIS A 82 -3.33 -13.83 3.74
N LYS A 83 -2.01 -13.82 3.58
CA LYS A 83 -1.08 -13.47 4.66
C LYS A 83 -1.34 -12.05 5.19
N TRP A 84 -1.65 -11.09 4.32
CA TRP A 84 -1.97 -9.73 4.73
C TRP A 84 -3.28 -9.67 5.55
N LEU A 85 -4.32 -10.41 5.14
CA LEU A 85 -5.58 -10.50 5.87
C LEU A 85 -5.37 -11.09 7.28
N ASP A 86 -4.56 -12.15 7.39
CA ASP A 86 -4.23 -12.80 8.68
C ASP A 86 -3.47 -11.85 9.62
N MET A 87 -2.47 -11.13 9.09
CA MET A 87 -1.72 -10.15 9.90
C MET A 87 -2.59 -8.99 10.34
N ALA A 88 -3.51 -8.52 9.49
CA ALA A 88 -4.41 -7.41 9.80
C ALA A 88 -5.38 -7.78 10.93
N GLN A 89 -5.83 -9.04 11.00
CA GLN A 89 -6.69 -9.54 12.06
C GLN A 89 -5.98 -9.52 13.43
N GLY A 90 -4.69 -9.86 13.49
CA GLY A 90 -3.92 -9.88 14.73
C GLY A 90 -3.38 -8.53 15.22
N LYS A 91 -3.28 -7.52 14.35
CA LYS A 91 -2.58 -6.24 14.66
C LYS A 91 -3.49 -5.02 14.75
N ASN A 92 -4.67 -5.04 14.15
CA ASN A 92 -5.51 -3.84 14.09
C ASN A 92 -6.39 -3.71 15.33
N LYS A 93 -6.09 -2.71 16.18
CA LYS A 93 -7.11 -2.18 17.11
C LYS A 93 -8.21 -1.56 16.29
N VAL A 94 -9.42 -2.10 16.37
CA VAL A 94 -10.61 -1.56 15.71
C VAL A 94 -10.81 -0.13 16.19
N SER A 95 -10.61 0.85 15.30
CA SER A 95 -10.98 2.25 15.50
C SER A 95 -12.50 2.38 15.38
N ARG A 96 -13.05 3.54 15.79
CA ARG A 96 -14.48 3.86 15.91
C ARG A 96 -15.36 3.51 14.68
N PHE A 97 -14.74 3.29 13.53
CA PHE A 97 -15.34 2.62 12.36
C PHE A 97 -14.51 1.40 11.97
N THR A 98 -15.11 0.21 12.05
CA THR A 98 -14.48 -1.04 11.62
C THR A 98 -14.27 -1.00 10.11
N SER A 99 -13.02 -0.84 9.69
CA SER A 99 -12.65 -0.63 8.28
C SER A 99 -11.36 -1.35 7.94
N LYS A 100 -11.19 -1.71 6.65
CA LYS A 100 -10.04 -2.48 6.17
C LYS A 100 -9.49 -1.89 4.86
N ASN A 101 -8.16 -1.81 4.76
CA ASN A 101 -7.43 -1.28 3.60
C ASN A 101 -6.68 -2.38 2.86
N LEU A 102 -7.18 -2.84 1.73
CA LEU A 102 -6.51 -3.85 0.91
C LEU A 102 -5.83 -3.23 -0.31
N LEU A 103 -4.69 -3.76 -0.74
CA LEU A 103 -4.21 -3.56 -2.12
C LEU A 103 -4.90 -4.60 -3.02
N GLY A 104 -5.92 -4.18 -3.78
CA GLY A 104 -6.77 -5.08 -4.56
C GLY A 104 -6.78 -4.72 -6.04
N ARG A 105 -7.03 -5.70 -6.91
CA ARG A 105 -7.31 -5.48 -8.35
C ARG A 105 -8.75 -5.01 -8.53
N SER A 106 -8.98 -3.97 -9.32
CA SER A 106 -10.28 -3.75 -9.97
C SER A 106 -10.54 -4.93 -10.91
N ARG A 107 -11.68 -5.63 -10.70
CA ARG A 107 -12.24 -6.80 -11.43
C ARG A 107 -11.39 -7.42 -12.56
N PRO A 108 -11.23 -8.76 -12.60
CA PRO A 108 -10.79 -9.42 -13.83
C PRO A 108 -11.80 -9.11 -14.94
N GLU A 109 -11.30 -8.74 -16.12
CA GLU A 109 -12.10 -8.50 -17.31
C GLU A 109 -13.04 -9.69 -17.58
N ARG A 110 -14.28 -9.37 -17.98
CA ARG A 110 -15.20 -10.34 -18.58
C ARG A 110 -14.83 -10.57 -20.03
#